data_AF-A0ABC8UKA2-F1
#
_entry.id   AF-A0ABC8UKA2-F1
#
_cell.length_a   1.000
_cell.length_b   1.000
_cell.length_c   1.000
_cell.angle_alpha   90.00
_cell.angle_beta   90.00
_cell.angle_gamma   90.00
#
_symmetry.space_group_name_H-M   'P 1'
#
loop_
_entity.id
_entity.type
_entity.pdbx_description
1 polymer ?
#
loop_
_entity_poly.entity_id
_entity_poly.type
_entity_poly.pdbx_seq_one_letter_code
_entity_poly.pdbx_strand_id
1 'polypeptide(L)'
;MAGKQGRRDKGEVKPPLQMVRNTETVDSKAFVLEHSRPGIVSLCLSENDDDDEIKLDPDYHNVEFLVTTGPGPCPQLDSKNIVFGAVLEGLDVVTSIASIPTYKPSERIRQYNDLAEFLGDGRAKNARAIWNKPLKTVYISGCGELKVAKPTLPPTLP
;
A
#
# COMPACT_ATOMS: atom_id res chain seq x y z
N MET A 1 -0.59 3.07 3.37
CA MET A 1 -0.96 2.47 2.09
C MET A 1 -1.84 3.46 1.35
N ALA A 2 -1.80 3.48 0.03
CA ALA A 2 -2.60 4.36 -0.82
C ALA A 2 -3.07 3.58 -2.04
N GLY A 3 -4.25 3.89 -2.56
CA GLY A 3 -4.76 3.24 -3.78
C GLY A 3 -5.70 2.06 -3.54
N LYS A 4 -6.30 1.92 -2.35
CA LYS A 4 -7.36 0.91 -2.11
C LYS A 4 -8.40 0.91 -3.23
N GLN A 5 -8.65 -0.24 -3.85
CA GLN A 5 -9.60 -0.36 -4.95
C GLN A 5 -11.03 -0.40 -4.43
N GLY A 6 -11.94 0.34 -5.09
CA GLY A 6 -13.38 0.22 -4.85
C GLY A 6 -14.20 1.45 -5.26
N ARG A 7 -14.96 1.95 -4.30
CA ARG A 7 -15.97 2.99 -4.43
C ARG A 7 -15.40 4.41 -4.38
N ARG A 8 -15.53 5.12 -5.51
CA ARG A 8 -15.12 6.54 -5.62
C ARG A 8 -15.77 7.46 -4.58
N ASP A 9 -17.02 7.20 -4.20
CA ASP A 9 -17.73 8.00 -3.19
C ASP A 9 -17.12 7.84 -1.77
N LYS A 10 -16.35 6.78 -1.54
CA LYS A 10 -15.56 6.56 -0.32
C LYS A 10 -14.11 7.03 -0.43
N GLY A 11 -13.73 7.66 -1.55
CA GLY A 11 -12.34 8.04 -1.84
C GLY A 11 -11.44 6.86 -2.27
N GLU A 12 -12.04 5.73 -2.65
CA GLU A 12 -11.32 4.55 -3.17
C GLU A 12 -11.07 4.68 -4.69
N VAL A 13 -10.09 3.95 -5.19
CA VAL A 13 -9.62 4.03 -6.58
C VAL A 13 -10.41 3.07 -7.46
N LYS A 14 -10.79 3.52 -8.66
CA LYS A 14 -11.27 2.64 -9.72
C LYS A 14 -10.17 2.48 -10.77
N PRO A 15 -9.73 1.26 -11.08
CA PRO A 15 -8.75 1.04 -12.14
C PRO A 15 -9.33 1.49 -13.49
N PRO A 16 -8.48 1.87 -14.46
CA PRO A 16 -8.90 2.09 -15.84
C PRO A 16 -9.60 0.85 -16.44
N LEU A 17 -10.62 1.06 -17.26
CA LEU A 17 -11.44 -0.02 -17.84
C LEU A 17 -10.67 -1.01 -18.74
N GLN A 18 -9.52 -0.61 -19.28
CA GLN A 18 -8.72 -1.42 -20.21
C GLN A 18 -7.31 -1.64 -19.66
N MET A 19 -7.19 -1.80 -18.34
CA MET A 19 -5.92 -2.12 -17.73
C MET A 19 -5.55 -3.57 -18.05
N VAL A 20 -4.30 -3.81 -18.43
CA VAL A 20 -3.79 -5.17 -18.64
C VAL A 20 -3.48 -5.76 -17.26
N ARG A 21 -3.82 -7.04 -17.08
CA ARG A 21 -3.51 -7.77 -15.85
C ARG A 21 -2.01 -7.79 -15.59
N ASN A 22 -1.61 -7.46 -14.36
CA ASN A 22 -0.21 -7.51 -13.97
C ASN A 22 0.29 -8.96 -13.79
N THR A 23 1.09 -9.46 -14.73
CA THR A 23 1.71 -10.80 -14.69
C THR A 23 2.92 -10.88 -13.78
N GLU A 24 3.50 -9.75 -13.35
CA GLU A 24 4.67 -9.73 -12.45
C GLU A 24 4.35 -10.34 -11.08
N THR A 25 3.07 -10.36 -10.68
CA THR A 25 2.59 -10.97 -9.43
C THR A 25 2.87 -12.47 -9.30
N VAL A 26 3.11 -13.16 -10.42
CA VAL A 26 3.45 -14.59 -10.46
C VAL A 26 4.87 -14.85 -10.98
N ASP A 27 5.62 -13.81 -11.34
CA ASP A 27 7.02 -13.92 -11.76
C ASP A 27 7.94 -13.67 -10.56
N SER A 28 8.72 -14.69 -10.17
CA SER A 28 9.66 -14.57 -9.04
C SER A 28 10.71 -13.48 -9.26
N LYS A 29 11.03 -13.11 -10.50
CA LYS A 29 11.99 -12.04 -10.81
C LYS A 29 11.50 -10.67 -10.37
N ALA A 30 10.19 -10.46 -10.24
CA ALA A 30 9.62 -9.21 -9.78
C ALA A 30 9.92 -8.94 -8.28
N PHE A 31 10.30 -9.97 -7.53
CA PHE A 31 10.56 -9.90 -6.09
C PHE A 31 12.04 -9.77 -5.73
N VAL A 32 12.92 -9.52 -6.70
CA VAL A 32 14.38 -9.41 -6.50
C VAL A 32 14.78 -8.16 -5.73
N LEU A 33 13.97 -7.10 -5.81
CA LEU A 33 14.25 -5.82 -5.19
C LEU A 33 13.69 -5.76 -3.75
N GLU A 34 14.43 -5.11 -2.86
CA GLU A 34 14.18 -5.11 -1.40
C GLU A 34 13.85 -3.71 -0.86
N HIS A 35 13.22 -3.67 0.32
CA HIS A 35 12.86 -2.47 1.05
C HIS A 35 14.02 -2.01 1.95
N SER A 36 15.16 -1.71 1.33
CA SER A 36 16.45 -1.50 2.02
C SER A 36 16.56 -0.19 2.82
N ARG A 37 15.71 0.81 2.52
CA ARG A 37 15.79 2.17 3.10
C ARG A 37 14.43 2.89 3.04
N PRO A 38 14.28 4.07 3.67
CA PRO A 38 13.13 4.93 3.43
C PRO A 38 13.05 5.43 1.98
N GLY A 39 11.82 5.68 1.53
CA GLY A 39 11.49 6.15 0.19
C GLY A 39 11.35 5.03 -0.84
N ILE A 40 11.38 3.76 -0.47
CA ILE A 40 11.16 2.65 -1.41
C ILE A 40 9.67 2.50 -1.69
N VAL A 41 9.31 2.37 -2.97
CA VAL A 41 7.92 2.27 -3.45
C VAL A 41 7.65 0.86 -3.96
N SER A 42 6.59 0.23 -3.44
CA SER A 42 6.23 -1.14 -3.82
C SER A 42 4.72 -1.35 -3.95
N LEU A 43 4.36 -2.33 -4.77
CA LEU A 43 3.00 -2.81 -4.96
C LEU A 43 2.60 -3.59 -3.71
N CYS A 44 1.50 -3.17 -3.08
CA CYS A 44 1.03 -3.74 -1.83
C CYS A 44 0.33 -5.07 -2.10
N LEU A 45 0.96 -6.20 -1.82
CA LEU A 45 0.41 -7.54 -2.03
C LEU A 45 0.09 -8.21 -0.69
N SER A 46 1.06 -8.35 0.22
CA SER A 46 0.83 -9.06 1.50
C SER A 46 -0.04 -8.29 2.48
N GLU A 47 0.05 -6.96 2.43
CA GLU A 47 -0.72 -6.07 3.31
C GLU A 47 -1.97 -5.50 2.62
N ASN A 48 -2.32 -6.01 1.43
CA ASN A 48 -3.44 -5.52 0.66
C ASN A 48 -4.76 -5.71 1.43
N ASP A 49 -5.40 -4.60 1.77
CA ASP A 49 -6.62 -4.58 2.60
C ASP A 49 -7.91 -4.44 1.77
N ASP A 50 -7.85 -4.56 0.44
CA ASP A 50 -9.03 -4.56 -0.43
C ASP A 50 -10.01 -5.65 0.00
N ASP A 51 -11.30 -5.40 -0.24
CA ASP A 51 -12.38 -6.32 0.10
C ASP A 51 -12.18 -7.66 -0.61
N ASP A 52 -12.39 -8.77 0.11
CA ASP A 52 -12.28 -10.12 -0.45
C ASP A 52 -13.25 -10.31 -1.63
N GLU A 53 -14.43 -9.68 -1.60
CA GLU A 53 -15.39 -9.71 -2.71
C GLU A 53 -14.82 -9.03 -3.97
N ILE A 54 -14.06 -7.94 -3.80
CA ILE A 54 -13.43 -7.22 -4.90
C ILE A 54 -12.24 -8.02 -5.44
N LYS A 55 -11.46 -8.67 -4.58
CA LYS A 55 -10.29 -9.48 -4.97
C LYS A 55 -10.66 -10.72 -5.79
N LEU A 56 -11.89 -11.23 -5.62
CA LEU A 56 -12.42 -12.37 -6.37
C LEU A 56 -12.96 -12.00 -7.76
N ASP A 57 -13.10 -10.70 -8.06
CA ASP A 57 -13.52 -10.23 -9.38
C ASP A 57 -12.44 -10.59 -10.44
N PRO A 58 -12.79 -11.25 -11.56
CA PRO A 58 -11.87 -11.50 -12.66
C PRO A 58 -11.20 -10.24 -13.23
N ASP A 59 -11.88 -9.09 -13.12
CA ASP A 59 -11.40 -7.78 -13.55
C ASP A 59 -10.68 -7.01 -12.43
N TYR A 60 -10.36 -7.67 -11.32
CA TYR A 60 -9.59 -7.09 -10.22
C TYR A 60 -8.19 -6.68 -10.66
N HIS A 61 -7.80 -5.46 -10.28
CA HIS A 61 -6.50 -4.89 -10.61
C HIS A 61 -5.94 -4.19 -9.38
N ASN A 62 -5.06 -4.87 -8.64
CA ASN A 62 -4.42 -4.26 -7.50
C ASN A 62 -3.68 -2.97 -7.91
N VAL A 63 -4.15 -1.84 -7.38
CA VAL A 63 -3.58 -0.50 -7.55
C VAL A 63 -3.11 0.10 -6.23
N GLU A 64 -3.09 -0.71 -5.16
CA GLU A 64 -2.60 -0.28 -3.86
C GLU A 64 -1.07 -0.35 -3.80
N PHE A 65 -0.45 0.71 -3.31
CA PHE A 65 0.99 0.81 -3.15
C PHE A 65 1.36 1.37 -1.77
N LEU A 66 2.61 1.17 -1.40
CA LEU A 66 3.20 1.70 -0.17
C LEU A 66 4.52 2.41 -0.45
N VAL A 67 4.90 3.29 0.48
CA VAL A 67 6.19 3.96 0.51
C VAL A 67 6.79 3.75 1.88
N THR A 68 8.02 3.25 1.96
CA THR A 68 8.72 3.06 3.24
C THR A 68 9.12 4.42 3.83
N THR A 69 8.95 4.59 5.15
CA THR A 69 9.24 5.86 5.83
C THR A 69 10.09 5.71 7.08
N GLY A 70 10.35 4.48 7.52
CA GLY A 70 11.18 4.19 8.69
C GLY A 70 12.66 4.49 8.46
N PRO A 71 13.45 4.71 9.52
CA PRO A 71 14.87 5.04 9.41
C PRO A 71 15.76 3.89 8.92
N GLY A 72 15.22 2.67 8.81
CA GLY A 72 15.94 1.45 8.44
C GLY A 72 15.16 0.58 7.45
N PRO A 73 15.74 -0.55 7.03
CA PRO A 73 15.11 -1.47 6.10
C PRO A 73 13.82 -2.08 6.66
N CYS A 74 12.94 -2.52 5.75
CA CYS A 74 11.68 -3.20 6.07
C CYS A 74 11.69 -4.65 5.55
N PRO A 75 12.57 -5.54 6.07
CA PRO A 75 12.75 -6.89 5.55
C PRO A 75 11.50 -7.77 5.64
N GLN A 76 10.55 -7.41 6.50
CA GLN A 76 9.27 -8.10 6.62
C GLN A 76 8.40 -8.02 5.35
N LEU A 77 8.68 -7.04 4.46
CA LEU A 77 7.99 -6.82 3.19
C LEU A 77 8.72 -7.43 1.99
N ASP A 78 9.97 -7.83 2.16
CA ASP A 78 10.79 -8.39 1.09
C ASP A 78 10.26 -9.76 0.67
N SER A 79 10.35 -10.04 -0.64
CA SER A 79 9.73 -11.22 -1.26
C SER A 79 8.21 -11.36 -1.09
N LYS A 80 7.55 -10.38 -0.46
CA LYS A 80 6.10 -10.34 -0.25
C LYS A 80 5.42 -9.25 -1.07
N ASN A 81 6.12 -8.15 -1.32
CA ASN A 81 5.68 -7.04 -2.15
C ASN A 81 6.64 -6.84 -3.32
N ILE A 82 6.14 -6.35 -4.45
CA ILE A 82 6.95 -6.07 -5.64
C ILE A 82 7.46 -4.63 -5.55
N VAL A 83 8.76 -4.45 -5.41
CA VAL A 83 9.37 -3.12 -5.41
C VAL A 83 9.57 -2.64 -6.84
N PHE A 84 9.05 -1.46 -7.17
CA PHE A 84 9.09 -0.91 -8.53
C PHE A 84 9.64 0.51 -8.63
N GLY A 85 9.99 1.14 -7.51
CA GLY A 85 10.52 2.51 -7.55
C GLY A 85 11.08 3.01 -6.22
N ALA A 86 11.58 4.25 -6.28
CA ALA A 86 12.03 5.00 -5.12
C ALA A 86 11.64 6.47 -5.25
N VAL A 87 11.40 7.11 -4.11
CA VAL A 87 11.22 8.55 -3.97
C VAL A 87 12.57 9.22 -4.23
N LEU A 88 12.61 10.06 -5.27
CA LEU A 88 13.79 10.85 -5.62
C LEU A 88 13.79 12.23 -4.96
N GLU A 89 12.60 12.82 -4.81
CA GLU A 89 12.38 14.14 -4.22
C GLU A 89 11.15 14.11 -3.31
N GLY A 90 11.11 14.95 -2.28
CA GLY A 90 9.95 15.08 -1.39
C GLY A 90 9.80 13.99 -0.31
N LEU A 91 10.90 13.32 0.09
CA LEU A 91 10.86 12.32 1.17
C LEU A 91 10.44 12.95 2.52
N ASP A 92 10.72 14.23 2.72
CA ASP A 92 10.24 15.03 3.87
C ASP A 92 8.71 15.18 3.88
N VAL A 93 8.09 15.34 2.71
CA VAL A 93 6.61 15.36 2.58
C VAL A 93 6.04 13.99 2.93
N VAL A 94 6.63 12.91 2.41
CA VAL A 94 6.24 11.54 2.75
C VAL A 94 6.38 11.27 4.25
N THR A 95 7.48 11.72 4.86
CA THR A 95 7.72 11.60 6.30
C THR A 95 6.70 12.40 7.11
N SER A 96 6.34 13.59 6.64
CA SER A 96 5.29 14.42 7.24
C SER A 96 3.92 13.72 7.20
N ILE A 97 3.57 13.07 6.08
CA ILE A 97 2.36 12.25 5.97
C ILE A 97 2.38 11.10 6.98
N ALA A 98 3.51 10.39 7.11
CA ALA A 98 3.66 9.29 8.06
C ALA A 98 3.54 9.73 9.54
N SER A 99 3.77 11.01 9.83
CA SER A 99 3.62 11.58 11.18
C SER A 99 2.18 11.96 11.54
N ILE A 100 1.24 11.92 10.58
CA ILE A 100 -0.16 12.28 10.83
C ILE A 100 -0.75 11.31 11.86
N PRO A 101 -1.39 11.81 12.92
CA PRO A 101 -2.06 10.96 13.90
C PRO A 101 -3.04 10.01 13.23
N THR A 102 -2.96 8.73 13.58
CA THR A 102 -3.83 7.68 13.06
C THR A 102 -4.78 7.17 14.15
N TYR A 103 -5.90 6.58 13.73
CA TYR A 103 -6.80 5.91 14.66
C TYR A 103 -6.11 4.71 15.30
N LYS A 104 -5.93 4.77 16.62
CA LYS A 104 -5.40 3.68 17.44
C LYS A 104 -6.50 3.22 18.41
N PRO A 105 -7.03 2.00 18.27
CA PRO A 105 -8.03 1.48 19.19
C PRO A 105 -7.46 1.34 20.62
N SER A 106 -8.33 1.49 21.61
CA SER A 106 -7.97 1.19 23.01
C SER A 106 -7.62 -0.29 23.17
N GLU A 107 -6.86 -0.62 24.21
CA GLU A 107 -6.42 -2.00 24.47
C GLU A 107 -7.61 -2.97 24.61
N ARG A 108 -8.67 -2.55 25.29
CA ARG A 108 -9.91 -3.34 25.42
C ARG A 108 -10.55 -3.63 24.06
N ILE A 109 -10.62 -2.63 23.17
CA ILE A 109 -11.19 -2.82 21.83
C ILE A 109 -10.35 -3.83 21.03
N ARG A 110 -9.02 -3.77 21.16
CA ARG A 110 -8.12 -4.75 20.53
C ARG A 110 -8.38 -6.16 21.04
N GLN A 111 -8.41 -6.36 22.36
CA GLN A 111 -8.68 -7.66 22.98
C GLN A 111 -10.03 -8.26 22.56
N TYR A 112 -11.10 -7.47 22.54
CA TYR A 112 -12.40 -7.95 22.08
C TYR A 112 -12.41 -8.29 20.58
N ASN A 113 -11.73 -7.49 19.77
CA ASN A 113 -11.61 -7.75 18.33
C ASN A 113 -10.81 -9.04 18.06
N ASP A 114 -9.72 -9.25 18.78
CA ASP A 114 -8.88 -10.45 18.67
C ASP A 114 -9.66 -11.71 19.08
N LEU A 115 -10.44 -11.65 20.16
CA LEU A 115 -11.33 -12.74 20.55
C LEU A 115 -12.42 -13.00 19.49
N ALA A 116 -13.02 -11.94 18.94
CA ALA A 116 -14.05 -12.06 17.92
C ALA A 116 -13.50 -12.70 16.63
N GLU A 117 -12.29 -12.32 16.20
CA GLU A 117 -11.63 -12.98 15.07
C GLU A 117 -11.31 -14.44 15.37
N PHE A 118 -10.81 -14.76 16.57
CA PHE A 118 -10.55 -16.14 16.96
C PHE A 118 -11.81 -17.02 16.85
N LEU A 119 -12.99 -16.45 17.13
CA LEU A 119 -14.29 -17.10 16.98
C LEU A 119 -14.87 -17.02 15.56
N GLY A 120 -14.15 -16.46 14.60
CA GLY A 120 -14.55 -16.38 13.19
C GLY A 120 -15.50 -15.22 12.85
N ASP A 121 -15.61 -14.20 13.68
CA ASP A 121 -16.46 -13.04 13.41
C ASP A 121 -15.84 -12.13 12.34
N GLY A 122 -16.40 -12.16 11.13
CA GLY A 122 -15.96 -11.34 10.00
C GLY A 122 -16.00 -9.82 10.27
N ARG A 123 -16.82 -9.35 11.23
CA ARG A 123 -16.86 -7.93 11.60
C ARG A 123 -15.56 -7.47 12.27
N ALA A 124 -14.82 -8.39 12.89
CA ALA A 124 -13.53 -8.07 13.49
C ALA A 124 -12.52 -7.56 12.44
N LYS A 125 -12.49 -8.19 11.26
CA LYS A 125 -11.67 -7.78 10.12
C LYS A 125 -12.05 -6.37 9.63
N ASN A 126 -13.34 -6.10 9.48
CA ASN A 126 -13.82 -4.78 9.05
C ASN A 126 -13.43 -3.66 10.02
N ALA A 127 -13.47 -3.92 11.33
CA ALA A 127 -13.04 -2.94 12.32
C ALA A 127 -11.53 -2.65 12.23
N ARG A 128 -10.71 -3.66 11.91
CA ARG A 128 -9.26 -3.49 11.70
C ARG A 128 -8.91 -2.67 10.47
N ALA A 129 -9.73 -2.71 9.42
CA ALA A 129 -9.52 -1.88 8.23
C ALA A 129 -9.58 -0.36 8.53
N ILE A 130 -10.00 0.06 9.72
CA ILE A 130 -9.98 1.47 10.15
C ILE A 130 -8.73 1.76 11.01
N TRP A 131 -8.10 0.74 11.58
CA TRP A 131 -6.92 0.92 12.41
C TRP A 131 -5.78 1.47 11.57
N ASN A 132 -5.01 2.38 12.14
CA ASN A 132 -3.94 3.10 11.46
C ASN A 132 -4.39 3.98 10.28
N LYS A 133 -5.70 4.21 10.06
CA LYS A 133 -6.16 5.25 9.13
C LYS A 133 -5.86 6.65 9.69
N PRO A 134 -5.36 7.58 8.87
CA PRO A 134 -5.15 8.97 9.28
C PRO A 134 -6.42 9.61 9.83
N LEU A 135 -6.30 10.35 10.95
CA LEU A 135 -7.42 11.12 11.54
C LEU A 135 -7.78 12.36 10.72
N LYS A 136 -6.92 12.74 9.77
CA LYS A 136 -7.18 13.77 8.76
C LYS A 136 -7.06 13.13 7.38
N THR A 137 -7.96 13.49 6.48
CA THR A 137 -7.91 13.01 5.09
C THR A 137 -6.60 13.42 4.43
N VAL A 138 -5.88 12.42 3.91
CA VAL A 138 -4.72 12.60 3.03
C VAL A 138 -5.16 12.17 1.64
N TYR A 139 -4.99 13.04 0.65
CA TYR A 139 -5.36 12.75 -0.74
C TYR A 139 -4.30 13.29 -1.70
N ILE A 140 -4.19 12.64 -2.85
CA ILE A 140 -3.31 13.07 -3.94
C ILE A 140 -4.11 14.07 -4.78
N SER A 141 -3.77 15.36 -4.67
CA SER A 141 -4.48 16.44 -5.37
C SER A 141 -4.10 16.54 -6.85
N GLY A 142 -2.90 16.10 -7.22
CA GLY A 142 -2.41 16.06 -8.59
C GLY A 142 -1.30 15.02 -8.74
N CYS A 143 -1.32 14.30 -9.86
CA CYS A 143 -0.30 13.33 -10.24
C CYS A 143 -0.13 13.32 -11.76
N GLY A 144 1.01 12.82 -12.24
CA GLY A 144 1.31 12.74 -13.66
C GLY A 144 2.67 12.09 -13.92
N GLU A 145 3.01 11.96 -15.20
CA GLU A 145 4.28 11.41 -15.64
C GLU A 145 5.26 12.55 -15.99
N LEU A 146 6.49 12.47 -15.46
CA LEU A 146 7.59 13.34 -15.86
C LEU A 146 8.59 12.53 -16.68
N LYS A 147 8.78 12.90 -17.96
CA LYS A 147 9.71 12.21 -18.84
C LYS A 147 11.16 12.50 -18.45
N VAL A 148 11.92 11.46 -18.15
CA VAL A 148 13.35 11.55 -17.83
C VAL A 148 14.16 11.45 -19.12
N ALA A 149 14.76 12.56 -19.57
CA ALA A 149 15.49 12.62 -20.83
C ALA A 149 16.86 11.89 -20.81
N LYS A 150 17.46 11.74 -19.61
CA LYS A 150 18.70 10.98 -19.38
C LYS A 150 18.56 10.20 -18.07
N PRO A 151 18.50 8.87 -18.10
CA PRO A 151 18.57 8.07 -16.89
C PRO A 151 19.94 8.30 -16.24
N THR A 152 19.95 8.96 -15.08
CA THR A 152 21.18 9.19 -14.27
C THR A 152 21.41 8.07 -13.26
N LEU A 153 20.41 7.19 -13.06
CA LEU A 153 20.47 6.05 -12.16
C LEU A 153 20.49 4.75 -12.97
N PRO A 154 21.33 3.77 -12.60
CA PRO A 154 21.21 2.42 -13.14
C PRO A 154 19.79 1.88 -12.84
N PRO A 155 19.27 0.93 -13.64
CA PRO A 155 17.92 0.36 -13.45
C PRO A 155 17.77 -0.46 -12.17
N THR A 156 18.84 -0.58 -11.37
CA THR A 156 18.81 -1.08 -10.00
C THR A 156 18.44 0.07 -9.07
N LEU A 157 17.49 -0.16 -8.15
CA LEU A 157 17.21 0.81 -7.08
C LEU A 157 18.53 1.21 -6.40
N PRO A 158 18.80 2.52 -6.23
CA PRO A 158 20.01 2.98 -5.57
C PRO A 158 20.02 2.67 -4.07
#